data_AF-A0A223MAK5-F1
#
_entry.id   AF-A0A223MAK5-F1
#
_cell.length_a   1.000
_cell.length_b   1.000
_cell.length_c   1.000
_cell.angle_alpha   90.00
_cell.angle_beta   90.00
_cell.angle_gamma   90.00
#
_symmetry.space_group_name_H-M   'P 1'
#
loop_
_entity.id
_entity.type
_entity.pdbx_description
1 polymer ?
#
loop_
_entity_poly.entity_id
_entity_poly.type
_entity_poly.pdbx_seq_one_letter_code
_entity_poly.pdbx_strand_id
1 'polypeptide(L)'
;MAYIIWWNEKLNLFKTDNNIDFNLITEDLTTDTIIYDYSTSERQLLISQGYVPIIPKTVRKNKYGRWTVSEQTFLEKVKNNEVKVQKIKDSYQIFRYDVQDKIPNSKEQNPRSVIFNSTLNKLLENKDNNKQIQRVSTSDGSSMLRSIFNFDSFFDFPKPVNLIKYIIDLFPSKDIRILDFFAGSGTTAQAVLELNKEDNGTRTFTLVTNNENNIGQNVTYERLYRINKGQGTKGQKDFEWIKKNEAFDTSLNVFWSKTYNTSLLNNDITNQELKDKFKNLLKDFGINKDKEKFDDSVLKTLSSLRPYKEEN
;
A
#
# COMPACT_ATOMS: atom_id res chain seq x y z
N MET A 1 -9.63 -14.23 -13.70
CA MET A 1 -10.76 -14.75 -14.52
C MET A 1 -11.43 -15.86 -13.73
N ALA A 2 -12.74 -16.06 -13.88
CA ALA A 2 -13.44 -17.16 -13.23
C ALA A 2 -13.40 -18.38 -14.16
N TYR A 3 -12.83 -19.49 -13.70
CA TYR A 3 -12.88 -20.81 -14.33
C TYR A 3 -12.89 -21.85 -13.20
N ILE A 4 -13.46 -23.02 -13.43
CA ILE A 4 -13.50 -24.12 -12.47
C ILE A 4 -12.28 -25.01 -12.69
N ILE A 5 -11.65 -25.43 -11.60
CA ILE A 5 -10.56 -26.40 -11.64
C ILE A 5 -11.11 -27.73 -11.13
N TRP A 6 -11.03 -28.76 -11.95
CA TRP A 6 -11.40 -30.12 -11.60
C TRP A 6 -10.16 -30.91 -11.24
N TRP A 7 -10.13 -31.51 -10.06
CA TRP A 7 -8.98 -32.28 -9.60
C TRP A 7 -9.38 -33.71 -9.25
N ASN A 8 -8.63 -34.69 -9.73
CA ASN A 8 -8.80 -36.09 -9.35
C ASN A 8 -7.70 -36.47 -8.34
N GLU A 9 -8.09 -36.73 -7.10
CA GLU A 9 -7.15 -37.02 -6.01
C GLU A 9 -6.32 -38.30 -6.27
N LYS A 10 -6.95 -39.35 -6.82
CA LYS A 10 -6.30 -40.65 -7.05
C LYS A 10 -5.27 -40.59 -8.18
N LEU A 11 -5.60 -39.88 -9.26
CA LEU A 11 -4.76 -39.78 -10.45
C LEU A 11 -3.83 -38.56 -10.41
N ASN A 12 -4.06 -37.65 -9.47
CA ASN A 12 -3.46 -36.32 -9.40
C ASN A 12 -3.54 -35.55 -10.74
N LEU A 13 -4.68 -35.68 -11.43
CA LEU A 13 -4.93 -35.03 -12.71
C LEU A 13 -5.79 -33.78 -12.53
N PHE A 14 -5.52 -32.79 -13.38
CA PHE A 14 -6.24 -31.53 -13.41
C PHE A 14 -6.95 -31.37 -14.76
N LYS A 15 -8.18 -30.84 -14.70
CA LYS A 15 -8.91 -30.33 -15.87
C LYS A 15 -9.44 -28.94 -15.52
N THR A 16 -9.65 -28.11 -16.52
CA THR A 16 -10.20 -26.77 -16.35
C THR A 16 -11.45 -26.60 -17.20
N ASP A 17 -12.34 -25.74 -16.73
CA ASP A 17 -13.60 -25.43 -17.39
C ASP A 17 -13.85 -23.93 -17.26
N ASN A 18 -13.88 -23.24 -18.41
CA ASN A 18 -14.09 -21.81 -18.52
C ASN A 18 -15.52 -21.44 -18.97
N ASN A 19 -16.37 -22.43 -19.25
CA ASN A 19 -17.75 -22.25 -19.68
C ASN A 19 -18.66 -22.07 -18.46
N ILE A 20 -18.51 -20.93 -17.79
CA ILE A 20 -19.38 -20.54 -16.68
C ILE A 20 -20.61 -19.84 -17.25
N ASP A 21 -21.78 -20.46 -17.09
CA ASP A 21 -23.05 -19.77 -17.33
C ASP A 21 -23.35 -18.87 -16.13
N PHE A 22 -23.17 -17.57 -16.34
CA PHE A 22 -23.41 -16.56 -15.31
C PHE A 22 -24.91 -16.40 -14.98
N ASN A 23 -25.83 -16.89 -15.83
CA ASN A 23 -27.28 -16.78 -15.62
C ASN A 23 -27.85 -17.83 -14.65
N LEU A 24 -27.13 -18.94 -14.43
CA LEU A 24 -27.54 -20.02 -13.52
C LEU A 24 -27.05 -19.82 -12.07
N ILE A 25 -26.37 -18.72 -11.80
CA ILE A 25 -25.82 -18.37 -10.49
C ILE A 25 -26.87 -17.56 -9.73
N THR A 26 -27.48 -18.12 -8.68
CA THR A 26 -28.45 -17.41 -7.85
C THR A 26 -27.78 -16.56 -6.76
N GLU A 27 -28.41 -15.43 -6.39
CA GLU A 27 -27.94 -14.48 -5.36
C GLU A 27 -28.06 -14.99 -3.91
N ASP A 28 -28.16 -16.31 -3.69
CA ASP A 28 -28.36 -16.85 -2.33
C ASP A 28 -27.05 -16.81 -1.52
N LEU A 29 -26.82 -15.66 -0.90
CA LEU A 29 -25.64 -15.30 -0.11
C LEU A 29 -25.70 -15.82 1.34
N THR A 30 -26.63 -16.72 1.66
CA THR A 30 -26.86 -17.20 3.02
C THR A 30 -26.16 -18.51 3.36
N THR A 31 -25.70 -19.25 2.34
CA THR A 31 -24.84 -20.43 2.53
C THR A 31 -23.56 -20.25 1.72
N ASP A 32 -22.43 -20.72 2.23
CA ASP A 32 -21.14 -20.78 1.51
C ASP A 32 -21.19 -21.70 0.26
N THR A 33 -22.39 -22.07 -0.20
CA THR A 33 -22.65 -22.97 -1.31
C THR A 33 -22.73 -22.15 -2.59
N ILE A 34 -21.58 -21.98 -3.24
CA ILE A 34 -21.51 -21.38 -4.56
C ILE A 34 -22.19 -22.33 -5.54
N ILE A 35 -23.38 -21.94 -6.05
CA ILE A 35 -24.12 -22.74 -7.02
C ILE A 35 -23.51 -22.51 -8.39
N TYR A 36 -22.50 -23.32 -8.72
CA TYR A 36 -22.15 -23.61 -10.11
C TYR A 36 -23.06 -24.74 -10.61
N ASP A 37 -23.59 -24.58 -11.82
CA ASP A 37 -24.41 -25.63 -12.43
C ASP A 37 -23.54 -26.87 -12.76
N TYR A 38 -23.65 -27.91 -11.95
CA TYR A 38 -22.98 -29.19 -12.20
C TYR A 38 -23.81 -30.12 -13.10
N SER A 39 -25.01 -29.73 -13.54
CA SER A 39 -25.97 -30.61 -14.20
C SER A 39 -25.58 -31.02 -15.62
N THR A 40 -24.61 -30.35 -16.23
CA THR A 40 -24.17 -30.69 -17.59
C THR A 40 -23.59 -32.10 -17.65
N SER A 41 -23.89 -32.82 -18.73
CA SER A 41 -23.44 -34.21 -18.92
C SER A 41 -21.91 -34.36 -18.80
N GLU A 42 -21.16 -33.35 -19.25
CA GLU A 42 -19.69 -33.32 -19.13
C GLU A 42 -19.21 -33.21 -17.68
N ARG A 43 -19.84 -32.36 -16.86
CA ARG A 43 -19.50 -32.18 -15.44
C ARG A 43 -19.93 -33.39 -14.61
N GLN A 44 -21.08 -33.97 -14.90
CA GLN A 44 -21.53 -35.23 -14.29
C GLN A 44 -20.58 -36.38 -14.62
N LEU A 45 -20.06 -36.44 -15.86
CA LEU A 45 -19.03 -37.40 -16.23
C LEU A 45 -17.75 -37.19 -15.42
N LEU A 46 -17.29 -35.94 -15.24
CA LEU A 46 -16.11 -35.65 -14.41
C LEU A 46 -16.29 -36.11 -12.96
N ILE A 47 -17.47 -35.84 -12.37
CA ILE A 47 -17.81 -36.30 -11.02
C ILE A 47 -17.79 -37.83 -10.95
N SER A 48 -18.39 -38.52 -11.93
CA SER A 48 -18.39 -39.99 -12.01
C SER A 48 -16.98 -40.58 -12.15
N GLN A 49 -16.06 -39.84 -12.78
CA GLN A 49 -14.64 -40.19 -12.91
C GLN A 49 -13.82 -39.88 -11.65
N GLY A 50 -14.45 -39.34 -10.60
CA GLY A 50 -13.81 -39.02 -9.32
C GLY A 50 -13.10 -37.66 -9.28
N TYR A 51 -13.42 -36.75 -10.20
CA TYR A 51 -12.96 -35.37 -10.10
C TYR A 51 -13.81 -34.57 -9.12
N VAL A 52 -13.15 -33.71 -8.34
CA VAL A 52 -13.78 -32.75 -7.43
C VAL A 52 -13.56 -31.32 -7.94
N PRO A 53 -14.58 -30.45 -7.88
CA PRO A 53 -14.45 -29.06 -8.29
C PRO A 53 -13.75 -28.22 -7.22
N ILE A 54 -12.85 -27.35 -7.65
CA ILE A 54 -12.14 -26.36 -6.85
C ILE A 54 -12.38 -24.98 -7.45
N ILE A 55 -12.85 -24.06 -6.62
CA ILE A 55 -13.33 -22.75 -7.03
C ILE A 55 -12.61 -21.63 -6.25
N PRO A 56 -12.45 -20.43 -6.85
CA PRO A 56 -11.76 -19.34 -6.20
C PRO A 56 -12.61 -18.82 -5.04
N LYS A 57 -12.02 -18.72 -3.84
CA LYS A 57 -12.73 -18.23 -2.66
C LYS A 57 -13.10 -16.75 -2.79
N THR A 58 -14.30 -16.43 -2.32
CA THR A 58 -14.81 -15.06 -2.20
C THR A 58 -14.17 -14.36 -1.00
N VAL A 59 -13.57 -13.19 -1.22
CA VAL A 59 -12.87 -12.40 -0.16
C VAL A 59 -13.76 -11.29 0.40
N ARG A 60 -14.86 -10.94 -0.27
CA ARG A 60 -15.81 -9.89 0.16
C ARG A 60 -17.24 -10.36 -0.07
N LYS A 61 -18.14 -10.03 0.87
CA LYS A 61 -19.59 -10.28 0.73
C LYS A 61 -20.07 -9.73 -0.63
N ASN A 62 -20.79 -10.55 -1.40
CA ASN A 62 -21.38 -10.21 -2.71
C ASN A 62 -20.37 -9.94 -3.85
N LYS A 63 -19.12 -10.45 -3.79
CA LYS A 63 -18.19 -10.38 -4.92
C LYS A 63 -17.59 -11.74 -5.25
N TYR A 64 -17.55 -12.09 -6.53
CA TYR A 64 -16.95 -13.35 -6.98
C TYR A 64 -15.45 -13.43 -6.66
N GLY A 65 -15.02 -14.61 -6.20
CA GLY A 65 -13.62 -14.98 -6.21
C GLY A 65 -13.04 -14.97 -7.62
N ARG A 66 -11.77 -14.60 -7.76
CA ARG A 66 -11.05 -14.64 -9.04
C ARG A 66 -9.71 -15.33 -8.84
N TRP A 67 -9.33 -16.20 -9.77
CA TRP A 67 -7.97 -16.71 -9.81
C TRP A 67 -6.99 -15.58 -10.15
N THR A 68 -5.84 -15.57 -9.47
CA THR A 68 -4.73 -14.64 -9.72
C THR A 68 -3.99 -14.94 -11.03
N VAL A 69 -4.18 -16.14 -11.60
CA VAL A 69 -3.56 -16.59 -12.85
C VAL A 69 -4.62 -16.98 -13.87
N SER A 70 -4.31 -16.84 -15.16
CA SER A 70 -5.17 -17.33 -16.25
C SER A 70 -5.21 -18.86 -16.26
N GLU A 71 -6.19 -19.43 -16.97
CA GLU A 71 -6.33 -20.87 -17.18
C GLU A 71 -5.07 -21.46 -17.83
N GLN A 72 -4.58 -20.82 -18.89
CA GLN A 72 -3.36 -21.24 -19.59
C GLN A 72 -2.14 -21.29 -18.65
N THR A 73 -1.92 -20.21 -17.89
CA THR A 73 -0.83 -20.17 -16.90
C THR A 73 -1.00 -21.21 -15.80
N PHE A 74 -2.24 -21.52 -15.39
CA PHE A 74 -2.48 -22.59 -14.42
C PHE A 74 -2.08 -23.96 -14.98
N LEU A 75 -2.50 -24.29 -16.21
CA LEU A 75 -2.15 -25.55 -16.87
C LEU A 75 -0.64 -25.70 -17.08
N GLU A 76 0.07 -24.62 -17.41
CA GLU A 76 1.55 -24.61 -17.47
C GLU A 76 2.16 -24.95 -16.11
N LYS A 77 1.63 -24.36 -15.02
CA LYS A 77 2.11 -24.63 -13.67
C LYS A 77 1.84 -26.06 -13.20
N VAL A 78 0.71 -26.64 -13.61
CA VAL A 78 0.43 -28.07 -13.38
C VAL A 78 1.47 -28.94 -14.10
N LYS A 79 1.78 -28.64 -15.37
CA LYS A 79 2.82 -29.37 -16.13
C LYS A 79 4.20 -29.28 -15.47
N ASN A 80 4.51 -28.14 -14.86
CA ASN A 80 5.77 -27.92 -14.16
C ASN A 80 5.80 -28.47 -12.72
N ASN A 81 4.73 -29.16 -12.26
CA ASN A 81 4.59 -29.62 -10.87
C ASN A 81 4.67 -28.50 -9.82
N GLU A 82 4.29 -27.27 -10.18
CA GLU A 82 4.32 -26.08 -9.29
C GLU A 82 3.02 -25.92 -8.47
N VAL A 83 2.13 -26.90 -8.52
CA VAL A 83 0.77 -26.83 -7.95
C VAL A 83 0.56 -28.00 -6.99
N LYS A 84 -0.01 -27.70 -5.82
CA LYS A 84 -0.47 -28.71 -4.87
C LYS A 84 -1.87 -28.43 -4.39
N VAL A 85 -2.69 -29.47 -4.32
CA VAL A 85 -4.00 -29.41 -3.68
C VAL A 85 -3.88 -29.90 -2.24
N GLN A 86 -4.50 -29.19 -1.30
CA GLN A 86 -4.63 -29.63 0.08
C GLN A 86 -6.09 -29.52 0.53
N LYS A 87 -6.53 -30.50 1.30
CA LYS A 87 -7.84 -30.48 1.95
C LYS A 87 -7.78 -29.57 3.18
N ILE A 88 -8.66 -28.59 3.25
CA ILE A 88 -8.81 -27.65 4.37
C ILE A 88 -10.27 -27.61 4.76
N LYS A 89 -10.56 -28.14 5.95
CA LYS A 89 -11.92 -28.42 6.44
C LYS A 89 -12.70 -29.24 5.39
N ASP A 90 -13.83 -28.72 4.92
CA ASP A 90 -14.73 -29.37 3.96
C ASP A 90 -14.44 -28.97 2.50
N SER A 91 -13.31 -28.29 2.24
CA SER A 91 -12.96 -27.77 0.91
C SER A 91 -11.55 -28.14 0.48
N TYR A 92 -11.31 -28.21 -0.82
CA TYR A 92 -9.95 -28.29 -1.38
C TYR A 92 -9.43 -26.89 -1.72
N GLN A 93 -8.13 -26.67 -1.46
CA GLN A 93 -7.44 -25.44 -1.82
C GLN A 93 -6.20 -25.73 -2.64
N ILE A 94 -5.95 -24.87 -3.62
CA ILE A 94 -4.78 -24.91 -4.48
C ILE A 94 -3.70 -23.99 -3.90
N PHE A 95 -2.55 -24.58 -3.62
CA PHE A 95 -1.32 -23.91 -3.22
C PHE A 95 -0.35 -23.93 -4.40
N ARG A 96 0.37 -22.81 -4.55
CA ARG A 96 1.51 -22.72 -5.48
C ARG A 96 2.78 -22.94 -4.69
N TYR A 97 3.67 -23.78 -5.19
CA TYR A 97 5.05 -23.81 -4.75
C TYR A 97 5.82 -22.80 -5.59
N ASP A 98 6.40 -21.81 -4.94
CA ASP A 98 7.57 -21.14 -5.48
C ASP A 98 8.73 -22.11 -5.18
N VAL A 99 9.01 -23.05 -6.08
CA VAL A 99 10.05 -24.07 -5.85
C VAL A 99 11.41 -23.38 -5.91
N GLN A 100 11.90 -22.96 -4.75
CA GLN A 100 13.30 -22.74 -4.51
C GLN A 100 13.88 -24.09 -4.14
N ASP A 101 14.34 -24.85 -5.13
CA ASP A 101 15.56 -25.67 -5.06
C ASP A 101 15.66 -26.63 -6.26
N LYS A 102 16.69 -26.36 -7.07
CA LYS A 102 17.41 -27.31 -7.93
C LYS A 102 16.60 -28.03 -9.01
N ILE A 103 16.37 -27.34 -10.13
CA ILE A 103 16.38 -27.98 -11.44
C ILE A 103 17.67 -27.54 -12.15
N PRO A 104 18.61 -28.47 -12.45
CA PRO A 104 19.70 -28.16 -13.37
C PRO A 104 19.11 -27.71 -14.71
N ASN A 105 19.47 -26.52 -15.18
CA ASN A 105 19.01 -25.86 -16.42
C ASN A 105 17.62 -25.18 -16.41
N SER A 106 17.01 -24.86 -15.27
CA SER A 106 15.91 -23.87 -15.27
C SER A 106 16.48 -22.44 -15.28
N LYS A 107 16.02 -21.60 -16.21
CA LYS A 107 16.34 -20.15 -16.27
C LYS A 107 16.30 -19.55 -14.86
N GLU A 108 17.38 -18.87 -14.47
CA GLU A 108 17.46 -18.08 -13.23
C GLU A 108 16.22 -17.18 -13.14
N GLN A 109 15.30 -17.53 -12.25
CA GLN A 109 14.25 -16.59 -11.86
C GLN A 109 14.83 -15.73 -10.75
N ASN A 110 14.93 -14.43 -11.02
CA ASN A 110 15.37 -13.46 -10.02
C ASN A 110 14.44 -13.55 -8.80
N PRO A 111 14.98 -13.78 -7.59
CA PRO A 111 14.19 -13.81 -6.38
C PRO A 111 13.46 -12.46 -6.22
N ARG A 112 12.16 -12.50 -5.90
CA ARG A 112 11.36 -11.28 -5.65
C ARG A 112 11.80 -10.51 -4.41
N SER A 113 12.62 -11.11 -3.56
CA SER A 113 13.24 -10.48 -2.40
C SER A 113 14.59 -11.12 -2.12
N VAL A 114 15.63 -10.29 -1.99
CA VAL A 114 16.97 -10.69 -1.50
C VAL A 114 17.14 -10.10 -0.11
N ILE A 115 17.35 -10.96 0.90
CA ILE A 115 17.70 -10.52 2.26
C ILE A 115 19.22 -10.55 2.37
N PHE A 116 19.84 -9.40 2.63
CA PHE A 116 21.29 -9.30 2.77
C PHE A 116 21.75 -9.81 4.15
N ASN A 117 22.97 -10.37 4.22
CA ASN A 117 23.53 -11.00 5.43
C ASN A 117 23.57 -10.08 6.67
N SER A 118 23.71 -8.76 6.47
CA SER A 118 23.67 -7.79 7.57
C SER A 118 22.29 -7.70 8.24
N THR A 119 21.22 -7.89 7.47
CA THR A 119 19.84 -8.01 7.96
C THR A 119 19.63 -9.34 8.70
N LEU A 120 20.23 -10.42 8.19
CA LEU A 120 20.15 -11.74 8.83
C LEU A 120 20.81 -11.74 10.22
N ASN A 121 21.98 -11.11 10.36
CA ASN A 121 22.65 -11.02 11.66
C ASN A 121 21.87 -10.16 12.66
N LYS A 122 21.27 -9.03 12.24
CA LYS A 122 20.35 -8.25 13.09
C LYS A 122 19.09 -9.04 13.52
N LEU A 123 18.62 -9.97 12.70
CA LEU A 123 17.50 -10.87 13.03
C LEU A 123 17.91 -11.98 14.01
N LEU A 124 19.17 -12.45 13.94
CA LEU A 124 19.70 -13.51 14.81
C LEU A 124 20.17 -12.98 16.18
N GLU A 125 20.65 -11.73 16.24
CA GLU A 125 21.10 -11.09 17.49
C GLU A 125 19.93 -10.57 18.36
N ASN A 126 18.79 -10.25 17.76
CA ASN A 126 17.57 -9.90 18.50
C ASN A 126 16.89 -11.17 19.05
N LYS A 127 17.42 -11.68 20.18
CA LYS A 127 16.80 -12.75 20.99
C LYS A 127 15.50 -12.34 21.70
N ASP A 128 15.04 -11.10 21.52
CA ASP A 128 13.71 -10.67 21.95
C ASP A 128 12.65 -11.10 20.92
N ASN A 129 11.94 -12.16 21.28
CA ASN A 129 11.03 -12.98 20.47
C ASN A 129 9.79 -12.30 19.84
N ASN A 130 9.81 -11.03 19.45
CA ASN A 130 8.61 -10.35 18.91
C ASN A 130 8.80 -9.50 17.64
N LYS A 131 9.97 -9.48 17.00
CA LYS A 131 10.16 -8.87 15.66
C LYS A 131 10.48 -9.92 14.60
N GLN A 132 9.67 -10.98 14.51
CA GLN A 132 9.58 -11.70 13.24
C GLN A 132 9.18 -10.70 12.15
N ILE A 133 9.74 -10.81 10.95
CA ILE A 133 9.19 -10.18 9.76
C ILE A 133 7.78 -10.76 9.58
N GLN A 134 6.81 -10.18 10.28
CA GLN A 134 5.40 -10.44 10.07
C GLN A 134 5.20 -10.22 8.58
N ARG A 135 4.60 -11.19 7.88
CA ARG A 135 4.21 -11.02 6.48
C ARG A 135 3.38 -9.75 6.37
N VAL A 136 4.02 -8.65 5.98
CA VAL A 136 3.35 -7.36 5.87
C VAL A 136 2.57 -7.38 4.57
N SER A 137 1.26 -7.40 4.69
CA SER A 137 0.32 -7.51 3.58
C SER A 137 -0.28 -6.15 3.24
N THR A 138 -0.73 -5.98 1.99
CA THR A 138 -1.46 -4.77 1.59
C THR A 138 -2.73 -4.56 2.42
N SER A 139 -3.36 -5.65 2.91
CA SER A 139 -4.52 -5.58 3.81
C SER A 139 -4.22 -4.86 5.12
N ASP A 140 -2.98 -4.93 5.63
CA ASP A 140 -2.60 -4.31 6.90
C ASP A 140 -2.60 -2.78 6.78
N GLY A 141 -2.14 -2.25 5.63
CA GLY A 141 -2.23 -0.83 5.33
C GLY A 141 -3.68 -0.35 5.34
N SER A 142 -4.57 -1.05 4.62
CA SER A 142 -5.99 -0.68 4.57
C SER A 142 -6.67 -0.80 5.93
N SER A 143 -6.31 -1.81 6.74
CA SER A 143 -6.86 -2.00 8.08
C SER A 143 -6.45 -0.87 9.03
N MET A 144 -5.17 -0.48 8.99
CA MET A 144 -4.67 0.65 9.77
C MET A 144 -5.39 1.94 9.39
N LEU A 145 -5.54 2.23 8.09
CA LEU A 145 -6.21 3.44 7.64
C LEU A 145 -7.69 3.45 8.06
N ARG A 146 -8.40 2.31 7.95
CA ARG A 146 -9.78 2.18 8.47
C ARG A 146 -9.88 2.49 9.97
N SER A 147 -8.90 2.05 10.78
CA SER A 147 -8.91 2.31 12.22
C SER A 147 -8.79 3.78 12.60
N ILE A 148 -8.22 4.62 11.71
CA ILE A 148 -8.04 6.05 11.93
C ILE A 148 -9.27 6.85 11.45
N PHE A 149 -9.90 6.40 10.37
CA PHE A 149 -10.99 7.12 9.72
C PHE A 149 -12.39 6.63 10.09
N ASN A 150 -12.55 5.41 10.60
CA ASN A 150 -13.84 4.80 10.97
C ASN A 150 -14.86 4.64 9.82
N PHE A 151 -14.40 4.70 8.56
CA PHE A 151 -15.18 4.36 7.37
C PHE A 151 -14.27 3.71 6.31
N ASP A 152 -14.86 3.05 5.31
CA ASP A 152 -14.11 2.52 4.17
C ASP A 152 -13.42 3.68 3.44
N SER A 153 -12.10 3.71 3.58
CA SER A 153 -11.24 4.80 3.15
C SER A 153 -11.38 5.15 1.67
N PHE A 154 -11.35 6.44 1.34
CA PHE A 154 -11.24 6.97 -0.04
C PHE A 154 -9.88 6.66 -0.71
N PHE A 155 -8.94 6.04 -0.01
CA PHE A 155 -7.59 5.78 -0.51
C PHE A 155 -7.35 4.28 -0.66
N ASP A 156 -7.29 3.84 -1.92
CA ASP A 156 -6.98 2.47 -2.26
C ASP A 156 -5.49 2.18 -2.05
N PHE A 157 -5.19 1.07 -1.35
CA PHE A 157 -3.83 0.53 -1.17
C PHE A 157 -2.82 1.46 -0.46
N PRO A 158 -3.13 1.97 0.75
CA PRO A 158 -2.11 2.63 1.57
C PRO A 158 -0.95 1.67 1.84
N LYS A 159 0.28 2.21 1.88
CA LYS A 159 1.45 1.42 2.27
C LYS A 159 1.24 0.89 3.70
N PRO A 160 1.65 -0.34 4.01
CA PRO A 160 1.60 -0.83 5.39
C PRO A 160 2.61 -0.10 6.28
N VAL A 161 2.19 0.37 7.46
CA VAL A 161 3.05 1.11 8.40
C VAL A 161 4.27 0.28 8.83
N ASN A 162 4.06 -0.99 9.17
CA ASN A 162 5.13 -1.90 9.61
C ASN A 162 6.22 -2.11 8.54
N LEU A 163 5.85 -2.06 7.25
CA LEU A 163 6.83 -2.14 6.17
C LEU A 163 7.75 -0.91 6.16
N ILE A 164 7.16 0.28 6.34
CA ILE A 164 7.94 1.52 6.37
C ILE A 164 8.81 1.59 7.63
N LYS A 165 8.29 1.17 8.80
CA LYS A 165 9.10 1.07 10.03
C LYS A 165 10.29 0.16 9.84
N TYR A 166 10.08 -1.01 9.25
CA TYR A 166 11.17 -1.94 8.92
C TYR A 166 12.24 -1.29 8.04
N ILE A 167 11.84 -0.59 6.97
CA ILE A 167 12.79 0.09 6.07
C ILE A 167 13.60 1.17 6.83
N ILE A 168 12.94 1.96 7.69
CA ILE A 168 13.60 2.98 8.50
C ILE A 168 14.58 2.33 9.50
N ASP A 169 14.18 1.24 10.15
CA ASP A 169 14.99 0.50 11.13
C ASP A 169 16.25 -0.18 10.53
N LEU A 170 16.33 -0.32 9.19
CA LEU A 170 17.56 -0.75 8.54
C LEU A 170 18.70 0.24 8.77
N PHE A 171 18.38 1.53 8.91
CA PHE A 171 19.34 2.58 9.21
C PHE A 171 19.68 2.57 10.72
N PRO A 172 20.98 2.55 11.09
CA PRO A 172 21.37 2.47 12.50
C PRO A 172 21.13 3.77 13.29
N SER A 173 21.11 4.92 12.60
CA SER A 173 20.90 6.21 13.26
C SER A 173 19.41 6.46 13.53
N LYS A 174 19.13 6.92 14.75
CA LYS A 174 17.80 7.38 15.19
C LYS A 174 17.60 8.89 15.01
N ASP A 175 18.60 9.58 14.47
CA ASP A 175 18.56 11.01 14.13
C ASP A 175 18.81 11.16 12.63
N ILE A 176 17.77 10.89 11.84
CA ILE A 176 17.79 10.95 10.38
C ILE A 176 16.62 11.76 9.86
N ARG A 177 16.75 12.27 8.64
CA ARG A 177 15.69 13.01 7.93
C ARG A 177 15.14 12.13 6.82
N ILE A 178 13.83 11.93 6.84
CA ILE A 178 13.12 11.11 5.86
C ILE A 178 12.35 12.02 4.90
N LEU A 179 12.58 11.86 3.59
CA LEU A 179 11.79 12.53 2.55
C LEU A 179 10.94 11.48 1.82
N ASP A 180 9.64 11.73 1.76
CA ASP A 180 8.72 10.95 0.92
C ASP A 180 7.92 11.90 0.04
N PHE A 181 8.27 11.94 -1.24
CA PHE A 181 7.64 12.81 -2.23
C PHE A 181 6.46 12.16 -2.98
N PHE A 182 6.06 10.96 -2.55
CA PHE A 182 4.86 10.27 -2.98
C PHE A 182 4.07 9.79 -1.75
N ALA A 183 3.84 10.71 -0.82
CA ALA A 183 3.37 10.36 0.52
C ALA A 183 1.99 9.70 0.55
N GLY A 184 1.11 10.03 -0.41
CA GLY A 184 -0.19 9.38 -0.62
C GLY A 184 -1.10 9.49 0.59
N SER A 185 -1.11 8.47 1.46
CA SER A 185 -1.90 8.44 2.69
C SER A 185 -1.15 8.90 3.95
N GLY A 186 0.11 9.33 3.83
CA GLY A 186 0.92 9.79 4.97
C GLY A 186 1.47 8.67 5.85
N THR A 187 1.55 7.45 5.33
CA THR A 187 2.03 6.26 6.07
C THR A 187 3.45 6.47 6.62
N THR A 188 4.32 7.11 5.84
CA THR A 188 5.74 7.32 6.21
C THR A 188 5.88 8.16 7.48
N ALA A 189 5.12 9.25 7.61
CA ALA A 189 5.16 10.07 8.82
C ALA A 189 4.63 9.32 10.05
N GLN A 190 3.56 8.53 9.92
CA GLN A 190 3.10 7.69 11.04
C GLN A 190 4.18 6.69 11.49
N ALA A 191 4.87 6.04 10.54
CA ALA A 191 5.95 5.12 10.87
C ALA A 191 7.08 5.81 11.64
N VAL A 192 7.46 7.04 11.25
CA VAL A 192 8.47 7.84 11.94
C VAL A 192 8.02 8.21 13.35
N LEU A 193 6.77 8.67 13.52
CA LEU A 193 6.21 9.03 14.83
C LEU A 193 6.16 7.83 15.79
N GLU A 194 5.71 6.67 15.29
CA GLU A 194 5.70 5.43 16.06
C GLU A 194 7.10 5.01 16.48
N LEU A 195 8.08 5.00 15.56
CA LEU A 195 9.45 4.62 15.89
C LEU A 195 10.08 5.55 16.92
N ASN A 196 9.92 6.87 16.77
CA ASN A 196 10.44 7.82 17.75
C ASN A 196 9.82 7.60 19.13
N LYS A 197 8.52 7.26 19.22
CA LYS A 197 7.87 6.92 20.50
C LYS A 197 8.37 5.58 21.07
N GLU A 198 8.61 4.59 20.21
CA GLU A 198 9.05 3.24 20.61
C GLU A 198 10.50 3.21 21.08
N ASP A 199 11.38 3.97 20.44
CA ASP A 199 12.83 3.85 20.61
C ASP A 199 13.54 5.13 21.06
N ASN A 200 12.76 6.14 21.47
CA ASN A 200 13.19 7.49 21.87
C ASN A 200 14.07 8.17 20.81
N GLY A 201 13.83 7.91 19.53
CA GLY A 201 14.51 8.56 18.41
C GLY A 201 14.07 10.00 18.17
N THR A 202 14.86 10.71 17.36
CA THR A 202 14.65 12.12 16.97
C THR A 202 14.49 12.28 15.46
N ARG A 203 14.05 11.20 14.78
CA ARG A 203 13.89 11.19 13.33
C ARG A 203 12.90 12.27 12.91
N THR A 204 13.20 12.97 11.82
CA THR A 204 12.33 14.00 11.24
C THR A 204 11.86 13.56 9.87
N PHE A 205 10.69 14.05 9.43
CA PHE A 205 10.14 13.71 8.13
C PHE A 205 9.70 14.94 7.36
N THR A 206 9.74 14.84 6.04
CA THR A 206 9.12 15.77 5.10
C THR A 206 8.32 14.96 4.10
N LEU A 207 7.03 15.28 4.00
CA LEU A 207 6.13 14.63 3.05
C LEU A 207 5.77 15.62 1.95
N VAL A 208 5.78 15.13 0.71
CA VAL A 208 5.21 15.84 -0.44
C VAL A 208 4.17 14.91 -1.06
N THR A 209 2.98 15.46 -1.31
CA THR A 209 1.91 14.79 -2.04
C THR A 209 1.15 15.84 -2.82
N ASN A 210 0.63 15.46 -3.99
CA ASN A 210 -0.38 16.27 -4.65
C ASN A 210 -1.71 16.21 -3.86
N ASN A 211 -2.61 17.15 -4.13
CA ASN A 211 -3.95 17.14 -3.57
C ASN A 211 -5.01 16.64 -4.58
N GLU A 212 -4.60 15.78 -5.51
CA GLU A 212 -5.51 15.14 -6.45
C GLU A 212 -6.57 14.35 -5.68
N ASN A 213 -7.84 14.43 -6.09
CA ASN A 213 -8.98 13.82 -5.37
C ASN A 213 -9.04 14.15 -3.87
N ASN A 214 -8.49 15.31 -3.48
CA ASN A 214 -8.34 15.74 -2.08
C ASN A 214 -7.52 14.78 -1.21
N ILE A 215 -6.64 13.97 -1.78
CA ILE A 215 -5.81 13.01 -1.04
C ILE A 215 -4.92 13.71 -0.01
N GLY A 216 -4.24 14.78 -0.41
CA GLY A 216 -3.37 15.56 0.46
C GLY A 216 -4.11 16.09 1.70
N GLN A 217 -5.29 16.68 1.50
CA GLN A 217 -6.09 17.28 2.56
C GLN A 217 -6.87 16.26 3.39
N ASN A 218 -7.69 15.45 2.72
CA ASN A 218 -8.68 14.59 3.36
C ASN A 218 -8.10 13.25 3.82
N VAL A 219 -6.92 12.86 3.34
CA VAL A 219 -6.27 11.60 3.71
C VAL A 219 -4.96 11.86 4.44
N THR A 220 -3.96 12.45 3.79
CA THR A 220 -2.63 12.64 4.42
C THR A 220 -2.71 13.57 5.63
N TYR A 221 -3.20 14.81 5.43
CA TYR A 221 -3.28 15.79 6.51
C TYR A 221 -4.24 15.32 7.61
N GLU A 222 -5.44 14.87 7.26
CA GLU A 222 -6.41 14.37 8.24
C GLU A 222 -5.87 13.19 9.05
N ARG A 223 -5.16 12.24 8.44
CA ARG A 223 -4.51 11.12 9.17
C ARG A 223 -3.51 11.65 10.19
N LEU A 224 -2.60 12.51 9.76
CA LEU A 224 -1.54 13.04 10.62
C LEU A 224 -2.11 13.91 11.73
N TYR A 225 -3.12 14.72 11.42
CA TYR A 225 -3.84 15.50 12.42
C TYR A 225 -4.47 14.59 13.48
N ARG A 226 -5.17 13.52 13.07
CA ARG A 226 -5.81 12.55 13.98
C ARG A 226 -4.86 11.87 14.93
N ILE A 227 -3.80 11.26 14.41
CA ILE A 227 -2.84 10.52 15.25
C ILE A 227 -2.01 11.47 16.13
N ASN A 228 -1.82 12.71 15.70
CA ASN A 228 -1.00 13.67 16.41
C ASN A 228 -1.78 14.45 17.48
N LYS A 229 -3.08 14.71 17.26
CA LYS A 229 -3.94 15.44 18.20
C LYS A 229 -4.96 14.57 18.94
N GLY A 230 -5.06 13.29 18.58
CA GLY A 230 -6.05 12.38 19.17
C GLY A 230 -7.49 12.72 18.78
N GLN A 231 -7.69 13.55 17.76
CA GLN A 231 -9.01 13.96 17.26
C GLN A 231 -8.93 14.34 15.78
N GLY A 232 -10.04 14.19 15.05
CA GLY A 232 -10.17 14.65 13.67
C GLY A 232 -10.22 16.18 13.57
N THR A 233 -10.01 16.72 12.36
CA THR A 233 -10.02 18.17 12.13
C THR A 233 -11.37 18.83 12.40
N LYS A 234 -12.46 18.04 12.44
CA LYS A 234 -13.81 18.50 12.81
C LYS A 234 -14.16 18.16 14.26
N GLY A 235 -13.18 17.82 15.09
CA GLY A 235 -13.35 17.49 16.51
C GLY A 235 -13.85 16.07 16.79
N GLN A 236 -13.84 15.17 15.80
CA GLN A 236 -14.25 13.77 15.99
C GLN A 236 -13.25 13.04 16.90
N LYS A 237 -13.74 12.30 17.89
CA LYS A 237 -12.91 11.50 18.83
C LYS A 237 -13.31 10.03 18.85
N ASP A 238 -14.24 9.63 18.01
CA ASP A 238 -14.78 8.29 17.93
C ASP A 238 -14.07 7.51 16.82
N PHE A 239 -12.82 7.12 17.03
CA PHE A 239 -12.10 6.24 16.10
C PHE A 239 -11.26 5.17 16.79
N GLU A 240 -11.17 3.98 16.18
CA GLU A 240 -10.60 2.80 16.83
C GLU A 240 -9.13 2.97 17.24
N TRP A 241 -8.36 3.76 16.49
CA TRP A 241 -6.94 3.96 16.75
C TRP A 241 -6.67 4.54 18.15
N ILE A 242 -7.43 5.55 18.61
CA ILE A 242 -7.21 6.18 19.92
C ILE A 242 -7.59 5.29 21.11
N LYS A 243 -8.36 4.21 20.89
CA LYS A 243 -8.70 3.27 21.98
C LYS A 243 -7.49 2.47 22.44
N LYS A 244 -6.46 2.37 21.59
CA LYS A 244 -5.25 1.55 21.81
C LYS A 244 -3.96 2.37 21.79
N ASN A 245 -4.04 3.65 21.43
CA ASN A 245 -2.89 4.51 21.24
C ASN A 245 -3.17 5.90 21.81
N GLU A 246 -2.13 6.52 22.35
CA GLU A 246 -2.18 7.94 22.72
C GLU A 246 -1.70 8.81 21.56
N ALA A 247 -2.19 10.04 21.52
CA ALA A 247 -1.73 11.03 20.55
C ALA A 247 -0.22 11.30 20.69
N PHE A 248 0.45 11.55 19.57
CA PHE A 248 1.88 11.85 19.56
C PHE A 248 2.22 13.27 20.05
N ASP A 249 1.30 14.23 19.88
CA ASP A 249 1.44 15.64 20.24
C ASP A 249 2.76 16.32 19.80
N THR A 250 3.16 16.04 18.57
CA THR A 250 4.33 16.66 17.92
C THR A 250 3.95 17.90 17.11
N SER A 251 4.93 18.72 16.74
CA SER A 251 4.69 19.84 15.83
C SER A 251 4.49 19.33 14.40
N LEU A 252 3.36 19.67 13.79
CA LEU A 252 3.07 19.39 12.37
C LEU A 252 2.95 20.71 11.61
N ASN A 253 3.96 21.03 10.80
CA ASN A 253 3.92 22.19 9.90
C ASN A 253 3.38 21.76 8.54
N VAL A 254 2.39 22.49 8.03
CA VAL A 254 1.71 22.17 6.76
C VAL A 254 1.78 23.38 5.83
N PHE A 255 2.27 23.15 4.63
CA PHE A 255 2.46 24.18 3.61
C PHE A 255 1.69 23.80 2.35
N TRP A 256 1.05 24.79 1.74
CA TRP A 256 0.41 24.65 0.45
C TRP A 256 1.32 25.23 -0.63
N SER A 257 1.60 24.45 -1.68
CA SER A 257 2.28 24.99 -2.86
C SER A 257 1.34 25.93 -3.60
N LYS A 258 1.86 27.10 -3.98
CA LYS A 258 1.16 28.08 -4.84
C LYS A 258 2.09 28.49 -5.95
N THR A 259 1.59 28.44 -7.18
CA THR A 259 2.31 28.92 -8.36
C THR A 259 1.94 30.37 -8.60
N TYR A 260 2.93 31.18 -8.95
CA TYR A 260 2.75 32.57 -9.35
C TYR A 260 3.38 32.76 -10.72
N ASN A 261 2.66 33.42 -11.63
CA ASN A 261 3.19 33.77 -12.93
C ASN A 261 4.16 34.95 -12.77
N THR A 262 5.42 34.72 -13.14
CA THR A 262 6.53 35.67 -13.02
C THR A 262 6.79 36.46 -14.30
N SER A 263 5.89 36.41 -15.29
CA SER A 263 6.00 37.21 -16.52
C SER A 263 6.02 38.70 -16.19
N LEU A 264 6.93 39.43 -16.82
CA LEU A 264 7.05 40.88 -16.66
C LEU A 264 5.79 41.65 -17.11
N LEU A 265 4.96 41.02 -17.94
CA LEU A 265 3.73 41.59 -18.49
C LEU A 265 2.48 41.11 -17.75
N ASN A 266 2.63 40.32 -16.67
CA ASN A 266 1.49 39.88 -15.90
C ASN A 266 0.96 41.01 -15.00
N ASN A 267 -0.35 41.21 -15.00
CA ASN A 267 -1.04 42.20 -14.15
C ASN A 267 -1.72 41.57 -12.92
N ASP A 268 -1.71 40.23 -12.78
CA ASP A 268 -2.38 39.53 -11.67
C ASP A 268 -1.68 39.71 -10.32
N ILE A 269 -0.36 39.95 -10.33
CA ILE A 269 0.44 40.17 -9.13
C ILE A 269 1.58 41.15 -9.42
N THR A 270 1.77 42.12 -8.55
CA THR A 270 2.86 43.09 -8.71
C THR A 270 4.21 42.48 -8.33
N ASN A 271 5.30 42.99 -8.91
CA ASN A 271 6.66 42.57 -8.56
C ASN A 271 6.97 42.75 -7.06
N GLN A 272 6.38 43.77 -6.42
CA GLN A 272 6.58 44.02 -4.99
C GLN A 272 5.88 42.96 -4.15
N GLU A 273 4.61 42.66 -4.44
CA GLU A 273 3.88 41.59 -3.76
C GLU A 273 4.56 40.23 -3.92
N LEU A 274 5.11 39.93 -5.09
CA LEU A 274 5.79 38.67 -5.34
C LEU A 274 7.10 38.56 -4.55
N LYS A 275 7.86 39.66 -4.43
CA LYS A 275 9.03 39.74 -3.52
C LYS A 275 8.63 39.52 -2.07
N ASP A 276 7.56 40.17 -1.61
CA ASP A 276 7.12 40.08 -0.22
C ASP A 276 6.61 38.66 0.13
N LYS A 277 5.87 38.02 -0.78
CA LYS A 277 5.47 36.61 -0.64
C LYS A 277 6.69 35.68 -0.55
N PHE A 278 7.71 35.90 -1.38
CA PHE A 278 8.92 35.09 -1.33
C PHE A 278 9.73 35.32 -0.05
N LYS A 279 9.85 36.56 0.43
CA LYS A 279 10.48 36.88 1.73
C LYS A 279 9.74 36.18 2.89
N ASN A 280 8.40 36.17 2.86
CA ASN A 280 7.60 35.46 3.86
C ASN A 280 7.81 33.94 3.80
N LEU A 281 7.83 33.35 2.60
CA LEU A 281 8.12 31.92 2.41
C LEU A 281 9.46 31.54 3.06
N LEU A 282 10.53 32.32 2.84
CA LEU A 282 11.83 32.04 3.44
C LEU A 282 11.76 32.06 4.97
N LYS A 283 11.03 33.02 5.55
CA LYS A 283 10.82 33.12 6.99
C LYS A 283 10.05 31.91 7.53
N ASP A 284 8.99 31.49 6.84
CA ASP A 284 8.17 30.34 7.22
C ASP A 284 8.96 29.02 7.20
N PHE A 285 9.94 28.90 6.30
CA PHE A 285 10.89 27.79 6.23
C PHE A 285 12.09 27.94 7.18
N GLY A 286 12.14 28.98 8.01
CA GLY A 286 13.25 29.25 8.92
C GLY A 286 14.57 29.61 8.24
N ILE A 287 14.53 30.05 6.97
CA ILE A 287 15.69 30.44 6.18
C ILE A 287 16.05 31.89 6.51
N ASN A 288 16.79 32.08 7.60
CA ASN A 288 17.36 33.36 7.99
C ASN A 288 18.75 33.51 7.31
N LYS A 289 18.79 34.02 6.08
CA LYS A 289 20.05 34.46 5.46
C LYS A 289 20.21 35.97 5.64
N ASP A 290 21.45 36.41 5.88
CA ASP A 290 21.79 37.82 6.10
C ASP A 290 21.19 38.74 5.05
N LYS A 291 20.49 39.78 5.53
CA LYS A 291 19.72 40.74 4.72
C LYS A 291 20.53 41.40 3.60
N GLU A 292 21.84 41.53 3.75
CA GLU A 292 22.70 42.27 2.83
C GLU A 292 22.84 41.64 1.44
N LYS A 293 22.67 40.31 1.29
CA LYS A 293 22.82 39.64 -0.02
C LYS A 293 21.53 39.49 -0.82
N PHE A 294 20.38 39.90 -0.28
CA PHE A 294 19.08 39.59 -0.88
C PHE A 294 18.45 40.75 -1.66
N ASP A 295 18.69 41.99 -1.24
CA ASP A 295 18.13 43.15 -1.95
C ASP A 295 18.71 43.30 -3.37
N ASP A 296 19.93 42.81 -3.58
CA ASP A 296 20.66 42.96 -4.84
C ASP A 296 20.30 41.94 -5.93
N SER A 297 19.23 41.14 -5.75
CA SER A 297 18.26 40.87 -6.81
C SER A 297 17.43 39.59 -6.55
N VAL A 298 16.41 39.73 -5.70
CA VAL A 298 15.30 38.76 -5.61
C VAL A 298 14.72 38.42 -6.99
N LEU A 299 14.61 39.41 -7.87
CA LEU A 299 14.09 39.27 -9.24
C LEU A 299 14.92 38.31 -10.10
N LYS A 300 16.25 38.39 -10.05
CA LYS A 300 17.20 37.47 -10.71
C LYS A 300 17.11 36.04 -10.18
N THR A 301 16.92 35.87 -8.87
CA THR A 301 16.66 34.54 -8.31
C THR A 301 15.37 33.98 -8.87
N LEU A 302 14.29 34.76 -8.86
CA LEU A 302 12.99 34.35 -9.40
C LEU A 302 13.03 34.09 -10.91
N SER A 303 13.73 34.91 -11.69
CA SER A 303 13.88 34.73 -13.15
C SER A 303 14.81 33.58 -13.51
N SER A 304 15.69 33.16 -12.59
CA SER A 304 16.53 31.97 -12.76
C SER A 304 15.79 30.65 -12.47
N LEU A 305 14.61 30.71 -11.84
CA LEU A 305 13.79 29.52 -11.63
C LEU A 305 13.29 29.02 -12.99
N ARG A 306 13.36 27.71 -13.20
CA ARG A 306 12.81 27.11 -14.41
C ARG A 306 11.29 27.33 -14.41
N PRO A 307 10.71 27.96 -15.45
CA PRO A 307 9.27 28.11 -15.52
C PRO A 307 8.62 26.74 -15.57
N TYR A 308 7.62 26.55 -14.71
CA TYR A 308 6.74 25.40 -14.79
C TYR A 308 5.89 25.56 -16.06
N LYS A 309 6.01 24.62 -16.99
CA LYS A 309 5.07 24.54 -18.12
C LYS A 309 3.81 23.89 -17.56
N GLU A 310 2.69 24.59 -17.58
CA GLU A 310 1.40 23.93 -17.34
C GLU A 310 1.26 22.82 -18.40
N GLU A 311 1.15 21.58 -17.94
CA GLU A 311 0.73 20.47 -18.79
C GLU A 311 -0.76 20.68 -19.07
N ASN A 312 -1.08 20.94 -20.34
CA ASN A 312 -2.46 21.12 -20.82
C ASN A 312 -3.31 19.86 -20.66
#